data_AF-A0A956I309-F1
#
_entry.id   AF-A0A956I309-F1
#
_cell.length_a   1.000
_cell.length_b   1.000
_cell.length_c   1.000
_cell.angle_alpha   90.00
_cell.angle_beta   90.00
_cell.angle_gamma   90.00
#
_symmetry.space_group_name_H-M   'P 1'
#
loop_
_entity.id
_entity.type
_entity.pdbx_description
1 polymer ?
#
loop_
_entity_poly.entity_id
_entity_poly.type
_entity_poly.pdbx_seq_one_letter_code
_entity_poly.pdbx_strand_id
1 'polypeptide(L)'
;YLTDDVDAWLAHYGADRPWHQRWGTREDQLMIQSLAEEALGSASAMGQPPVRWFQEWHNALPADRRSSSHETLTPDGAIGPHTRRQLVADYMNRDGTTLPDDVTLTVHGCGESFPLADGAEDEIEPTPAGPDSDAKDRRVELYFFDRVLGVEPPPPGEISAPGSPQYPEWRARARHTHDLRLGAGGQAAIRPVSWFGYRKSFPKPSLFGAIRRAAQHLEEHPLAHLVIVGHTDTLGSDGDNHALSLARAEAVREILTGDVEALMARFDTPDPHEPWSWEELQWLLHGVRVASAPAYVGEADGVLGPATQLALGAFQMSERDLEITYDSDRATVERLVERYIEAALGDVTRPSETRVEAVGGGHWSLPRPFGPLPADYDPEEDLVEPFGSDGYRRVELFLFDVAPSPPAEEFPTAPGGSDVYDRWCDAVDDELEPADWPCWVQVVASDYVPRSVSVGLERLDAASGSGGLSTDARGYGRGLVPRGYYRASVSGGQGPEAHYVHHQPDERCGSLIVVSLADAAGIAPAGESA
;
A
#
# COMPACT_ATOMS: atom_id res chain seq x y z
N TYR A 1 9.70 30.43 -0.39
CA TYR A 1 8.65 29.42 -0.32
C TYR A 1 8.25 29.20 1.12
N LEU A 2 9.02 28.50 1.95
CA LEU A 2 8.69 28.21 3.37
C LEU A 2 8.44 29.43 4.31
N THR A 3 8.62 30.65 3.82
CA THR A 3 8.44 31.91 4.57
C THR A 3 7.51 32.89 3.83
N ASP A 4 6.81 32.41 2.79
CA ASP A 4 5.85 33.19 2.00
C ASP A 4 6.39 34.50 1.39
N ASP A 5 7.70 34.57 1.14
CA ASP A 5 8.36 35.74 0.57
C ASP A 5 8.15 35.82 -0.96
N VAL A 6 7.04 36.44 -1.35
CA VAL A 6 6.66 36.70 -2.75
C VAL A 6 7.71 37.55 -3.47
N ASP A 7 8.31 38.55 -2.79
CA ASP A 7 9.27 39.46 -3.42
C ASP A 7 10.59 38.74 -3.75
N ALA A 8 11.05 37.87 -2.86
CA ALA A 8 12.20 37.01 -3.14
C ALA A 8 11.97 36.12 -4.37
N TRP A 9 10.77 35.54 -4.52
CA TRP A 9 10.40 34.75 -5.70
C TRP A 9 10.36 35.58 -6.99
N LEU A 10 9.75 36.77 -6.94
CA LEU A 10 9.68 37.65 -8.11
C LEU A 10 11.07 38.11 -8.59
N ALA A 11 12.06 38.20 -7.69
CA ALA A 11 13.44 38.51 -8.05
C ALA A 11 14.11 37.47 -8.96
N HIS A 12 13.57 36.25 -9.07
CA HIS A 12 14.07 35.23 -10.00
C HIS A 12 13.69 35.51 -11.47
N TYR A 13 12.69 36.36 -11.72
CA TYR A 13 12.31 36.79 -13.09
C TYR A 13 13.17 37.97 -13.60
N GLY A 14 14.04 38.52 -12.75
CA GLY A 14 14.86 39.69 -13.05
C GLY A 14 15.80 39.50 -14.24
N ALA A 15 15.93 40.53 -15.07
CA ALA A 15 16.80 40.51 -16.24
C ALA A 15 18.32 40.48 -15.89
N ASP A 16 18.64 40.71 -14.62
CA ASP A 16 19.97 40.61 -14.01
C ASP A 16 20.35 39.17 -13.62
N ARG A 17 19.39 38.23 -13.57
CA ARG A 17 19.67 36.82 -13.29
C ARG A 17 20.33 36.13 -14.50
N PRO A 18 21.34 35.26 -14.29
CA PRO A 18 21.85 34.39 -15.35
C PRO A 18 20.71 33.62 -16.01
N TRP A 19 20.74 33.47 -17.34
CA TRP A 19 19.61 32.90 -18.08
C TRP A 19 19.20 31.49 -17.60
N HIS A 20 20.16 30.68 -17.14
CA HIS A 20 19.92 29.31 -16.62
C HIS A 20 19.37 29.29 -15.18
N GLN A 21 19.30 30.43 -14.50
CA GLN A 21 18.69 30.60 -13.18
C GLN A 21 17.41 31.45 -13.24
N ARG A 22 17.15 32.08 -14.38
CA ARG A 22 16.08 33.04 -14.55
C ARG A 22 14.77 32.31 -14.80
N TRP A 23 13.75 32.67 -14.04
CA TRP A 23 12.40 32.17 -14.23
C TRP A 23 11.67 32.91 -15.34
N GLY A 24 10.70 32.24 -15.96
CA GLY A 24 9.90 32.81 -17.03
C GLY A 24 8.61 32.05 -17.23
N THR A 25 8.21 31.93 -18.50
CA THR A 25 6.93 31.32 -18.89
C THR A 25 6.78 29.89 -18.39
N ARG A 26 7.88 29.11 -18.30
CA ARG A 26 7.84 27.74 -17.81
C ARG A 26 7.41 27.67 -16.35
N GLU A 27 8.01 28.47 -15.49
CA GLU A 27 7.68 28.52 -14.06
C GLU A 27 6.28 29.09 -13.83
N ASP A 28 5.87 30.10 -14.62
CA ASP A 28 4.49 30.60 -14.62
C ASP A 28 3.48 29.47 -14.94
N GLN A 29 3.76 28.66 -15.96
CA GLN A 29 2.90 27.55 -16.37
C GLN A 29 2.84 26.45 -15.32
N LEU A 30 3.96 26.08 -14.70
CA LEU A 30 4.01 25.06 -13.65
C LEU A 30 3.20 25.48 -12.42
N MET A 31 3.29 26.75 -12.00
CA MET A 31 2.47 27.26 -10.89
C MET A 31 0.98 27.26 -11.24
N ILE A 32 0.59 27.71 -12.43
CA ILE A 32 -0.81 27.71 -12.87
C ILE A 32 -1.35 26.28 -12.95
N GLN A 33 -0.57 25.36 -13.51
CA GLN A 33 -0.93 23.94 -13.59
C GLN A 33 -1.20 23.36 -12.21
N SER A 34 -0.30 23.61 -11.24
CA SER A 34 -0.48 23.14 -9.87
C SER A 34 -1.78 23.66 -9.24
N LEU A 35 -2.09 24.95 -9.40
CA LEU A 35 -3.34 25.55 -8.91
C LEU A 35 -4.58 24.97 -9.61
N ALA A 36 -4.48 24.69 -10.92
CA ALA A 36 -5.56 24.10 -11.70
C ALA A 36 -5.84 22.65 -11.31
N GLU A 37 -4.80 21.86 -11.03
CA GLU A 37 -4.93 20.49 -10.53
C GLU A 37 -5.67 20.45 -9.19
N GLU A 38 -5.45 21.41 -8.29
CA GLU A 38 -6.25 21.52 -7.07
C GLU A 38 -7.71 21.83 -7.34
N ALA A 39 -7.94 22.82 -8.21
CA ALA A 39 -9.24 23.41 -8.37
C ALA A 39 -10.17 22.55 -9.22
N LEU A 40 -9.60 21.74 -10.13
CA LEU A 40 -10.32 21.02 -11.16
C LEU A 40 -10.04 19.51 -11.16
N GLY A 41 -9.12 19.01 -10.32
CA GLY A 41 -8.64 17.62 -10.37
C GLY A 41 -7.66 17.34 -11.52
N SER A 42 -7.60 18.19 -12.54
CA SER A 42 -6.63 18.09 -13.65
C SER A 42 -6.40 19.44 -14.33
N ALA A 43 -5.15 19.79 -14.61
CA ALA A 43 -4.83 20.99 -15.39
C ALA A 43 -5.36 20.93 -16.84
N SER A 44 -5.53 19.74 -17.42
CA SER A 44 -6.11 19.58 -18.76
C SER A 44 -7.58 19.99 -18.82
N ALA A 45 -8.27 20.05 -17.67
CA ALA A 45 -9.67 20.43 -17.57
C ALA A 45 -9.91 21.96 -17.65
N MET A 46 -8.86 22.79 -17.73
CA MET A 46 -9.00 24.25 -17.82
C MET A 46 -9.87 24.71 -19.00
N GLY A 47 -9.86 23.97 -20.12
CA GLY A 47 -10.67 24.26 -21.31
C GLY A 47 -10.37 25.62 -21.99
N GLN A 48 -9.37 26.37 -21.51
CA GLN A 48 -8.99 27.69 -21.98
C GLN A 48 -7.50 27.98 -21.70
N PRO A 49 -6.92 29.09 -22.22
CA PRO A 49 -5.52 29.42 -22.00
C PRO A 49 -5.18 29.59 -20.50
N PRO A 50 -4.05 29.02 -20.00
CA PRO A 50 -3.76 28.93 -18.56
C PRO A 50 -3.79 30.26 -17.80
N VAL A 51 -3.19 31.32 -18.36
CA VAL A 51 -3.13 32.62 -17.69
C VAL A 51 -4.52 33.24 -17.53
N ARG A 52 -5.37 33.12 -18.55
CA ARG A 52 -6.74 33.63 -18.49
C ARG A 52 -7.55 32.85 -17.46
N TRP A 53 -7.39 31.52 -17.44
CA TRP A 53 -8.00 30.67 -16.43
C TRP A 53 -7.61 31.10 -15.02
N PHE A 54 -6.31 31.26 -14.77
CA PHE A 54 -5.81 31.69 -13.47
C PHE A 54 -6.41 33.05 -13.05
N GLN A 55 -6.46 34.03 -13.95
CA GLN A 55 -7.03 35.35 -13.65
C GLN A 55 -8.51 35.27 -13.25
N GLU A 56 -9.31 34.46 -13.93
CA GLU A 56 -10.73 34.26 -13.63
C GLU A 56 -10.91 33.49 -12.32
N TRP A 57 -10.13 32.42 -12.12
CA TRP A 57 -10.11 31.61 -10.90
C TRP A 57 -9.72 32.44 -9.66
N HIS A 58 -8.62 33.19 -9.74
CA HIS A 58 -8.12 34.07 -8.68
C HIS A 58 -9.18 35.08 -8.22
N ASN A 59 -9.89 35.68 -9.18
CA ASN A 59 -10.95 36.65 -8.89
C ASN A 59 -12.17 36.01 -8.23
N ALA A 60 -12.44 34.73 -8.53
CA ALA A 60 -13.56 33.97 -8.00
C ALA A 60 -13.30 33.37 -6.61
N LEU A 61 -12.05 33.42 -6.10
CA LEU A 61 -11.70 32.86 -4.79
C LEU A 61 -12.58 33.44 -3.68
N PRO A 62 -13.14 32.60 -2.78
CA PRO A 62 -13.87 33.07 -1.61
C PRO A 62 -12.92 33.75 -0.62
N ALA A 63 -13.44 34.68 0.19
CA ALA A 63 -12.62 35.59 1.00
C ALA A 63 -11.68 34.90 1.99
N ASP A 64 -12.05 33.72 2.48
CA ASP A 64 -11.29 32.87 3.39
C ASP A 64 -10.11 32.15 2.72
N ARG A 65 -10.09 32.06 1.38
CA ARG A 65 -9.01 31.43 0.60
C ARG A 65 -8.09 32.43 -0.10
N ARG A 66 -8.32 33.73 0.09
CA ARG A 66 -7.51 34.77 -0.53
C ARG A 66 -6.22 34.98 0.26
N SER A 67 -5.10 35.14 -0.45
CA SER A 67 -3.87 35.62 0.18
C SER A 67 -4.08 37.01 0.79
N SER A 68 -3.29 37.36 1.80
CA SER A 68 -3.38 38.68 2.46
C SER A 68 -3.09 39.86 1.51
N SER A 69 -2.43 39.60 0.38
CA SER A 69 -2.10 40.56 -0.67
C SER A 69 -3.02 40.45 -1.91
N HIS A 70 -4.19 39.83 -1.78
CA HIS A 70 -5.13 39.63 -2.89
C HIS A 70 -5.54 40.94 -3.55
N GLU A 71 -5.40 41.00 -4.87
CA GLU A 71 -5.83 42.12 -5.70
C GLU A 71 -6.49 41.61 -6.99
N THR A 72 -7.66 42.14 -7.33
CA THR A 72 -8.42 41.71 -8.52
C THR A 72 -7.63 41.88 -9.82
N LEU A 73 -7.58 40.82 -10.62
CA LEU A 73 -6.90 40.77 -11.91
C LEU A 73 -7.84 41.12 -13.06
N THR A 74 -7.27 41.61 -14.17
CA THR A 74 -8.00 41.74 -15.44
C THR A 74 -7.88 40.43 -16.22
N PRO A 75 -8.98 39.76 -16.63
CA PRO A 75 -8.95 38.50 -17.40
C PRO A 75 -8.57 38.68 -18.88
N ASP A 76 -7.39 39.25 -19.15
CA ASP A 76 -6.88 39.56 -20.50
C ASP A 76 -5.98 38.44 -21.08
N GLY A 77 -5.65 37.43 -20.29
CA GLY A 77 -4.72 36.36 -20.64
C GLY A 77 -3.24 36.77 -20.65
N ALA A 78 -2.89 37.93 -20.09
CA ALA A 78 -1.53 38.45 -20.05
C ALA A 78 -0.86 38.25 -18.67
N ILE A 79 0.33 37.65 -18.68
CA ILE A 79 1.15 37.43 -17.47
C ILE A 79 2.07 38.62 -17.17
N GLY A 80 1.44 39.78 -16.89
CA GLY A 80 2.14 40.98 -16.46
C GLY A 80 2.69 40.90 -15.03
N PRO A 81 3.48 41.88 -14.56
CA PRO A 81 4.05 41.90 -13.21
C PRO A 81 3.00 41.76 -12.10
N HIS A 82 1.83 42.35 -12.31
CA HIS A 82 0.72 42.29 -11.37
C HIS A 82 0.09 40.87 -11.31
N THR A 83 -0.28 40.31 -12.48
CA THR A 83 -0.76 38.92 -12.59
C THR A 83 0.23 37.93 -11.96
N ARG A 84 1.53 38.09 -12.23
CA ARG A 84 2.56 37.20 -11.71
C ARG A 84 2.73 37.30 -10.20
N ARG A 85 2.64 38.50 -9.61
CA ARG A 85 2.66 38.66 -8.16
C ARG A 85 1.52 37.89 -7.49
N GLN A 86 0.30 38.02 -8.02
CA GLN A 86 -0.85 37.29 -7.51
C GLN A 86 -0.70 35.78 -7.69
N LEU A 87 -0.16 35.33 -8.84
CA LEU A 87 0.13 33.91 -9.08
C LEU A 87 1.08 33.33 -8.04
N VAL A 88 2.19 34.02 -7.75
CA VAL A 88 3.16 33.57 -6.74
C VAL A 88 2.52 33.55 -5.35
N ALA A 89 1.74 34.57 -5.00
CA ALA A 89 1.07 34.66 -3.70
C ALA A 89 0.06 33.53 -3.50
N ASP A 90 -0.77 33.23 -4.50
CA ASP A 90 -1.74 32.14 -4.43
C ASP A 90 -1.08 30.76 -4.43
N TYR A 91 0.00 30.59 -5.21
CA TYR A 91 0.77 29.36 -5.23
C TYR A 91 1.44 29.07 -3.88
N MET A 92 1.95 30.09 -3.19
CA MET A 92 2.47 29.94 -1.82
C MET A 92 1.35 29.62 -0.84
N ASN A 93 0.21 30.33 -0.91
CA ASN A 93 -0.93 30.14 0.00
C ASN A 93 -1.60 28.75 -0.09
N ARG A 94 -1.19 27.89 -1.03
CA ARG A 94 -1.68 26.52 -1.20
C ARG A 94 -1.21 25.58 -0.10
N ASP A 95 0.00 25.72 0.41
CA ASP A 95 0.58 24.76 1.35
C ASP A 95 -0.16 24.70 2.69
N GLY A 96 -1.01 25.70 2.97
CA GLY A 96 -1.86 25.77 4.17
C GLY A 96 -1.05 25.84 5.46
N THR A 97 0.25 26.11 5.36
CA THR A 97 1.17 26.07 6.49
C THR A 97 2.36 26.98 6.23
N THR A 98 2.81 27.69 7.25
CA THR A 98 4.00 28.52 7.18
C THR A 98 4.93 28.11 8.31
N LEU A 99 6.24 28.31 8.13
CA LEU A 99 7.16 28.06 9.23
C LEU A 99 6.87 29.03 10.38
N PRO A 100 6.91 28.55 11.65
CA PRO A 100 6.83 29.44 12.80
C PRO A 100 7.94 30.51 12.75
N ASP A 101 7.62 31.74 13.16
CA ASP A 101 8.53 32.90 13.18
C ASP A 101 9.86 32.64 13.92
N ASP A 102 9.88 31.63 14.79
CA ASP A 102 10.98 31.33 15.68
C ASP A 102 11.89 30.19 15.18
N VAL A 103 11.60 29.66 13.97
CA VAL A 103 12.45 28.73 13.22
C VAL A 103 13.48 29.52 12.41
N THR A 104 14.74 29.13 12.51
CA THR A 104 15.83 29.72 11.71
C THR A 104 16.12 28.84 10.49
N LEU A 105 16.05 29.42 9.30
CA LEU A 105 16.42 28.76 8.06
C LEU A 105 17.86 29.09 7.67
N THR A 106 18.60 28.07 7.24
CA THR A 106 19.91 28.23 6.61
C THR A 106 19.89 27.55 5.25
N VAL A 107 20.14 28.31 4.18
CA VAL A 107 20.24 27.77 2.81
C VAL A 107 21.70 27.45 2.53
N HIS A 108 21.97 26.24 2.04
CA HIS A 108 23.31 25.78 1.72
C HIS A 108 23.31 24.96 0.42
N GLY A 109 24.28 25.22 -0.46
CA GLY A 109 24.45 24.51 -1.73
C GLY A 109 25.51 23.42 -1.66
N CYS A 110 25.15 22.22 -2.10
CA CYS A 110 26.09 21.13 -2.37
C CYS A 110 26.15 20.93 -3.89
N GLY A 111 27.33 21.17 -4.49
CA GLY A 111 27.54 20.99 -5.93
C GLY A 111 27.88 19.55 -6.30
N GLU A 112 28.42 19.37 -7.51
CA GLU A 112 28.75 18.08 -8.14
C GLU A 112 29.72 17.21 -7.34
N SER A 113 30.44 17.77 -6.36
CA SER A 113 31.38 17.03 -5.49
C SER A 113 30.70 16.21 -4.39
N PHE A 114 29.37 16.19 -4.33
CA PHE A 114 28.59 15.51 -3.30
C PHE A 114 27.49 14.59 -3.87
N PRO A 115 27.83 13.62 -4.74
CA PRO A 115 26.85 12.70 -5.29
C PRO A 115 26.28 11.75 -4.22
N LEU A 116 25.08 11.23 -4.44
CA LEU A 116 24.59 10.07 -3.68
C LEU A 116 25.23 8.81 -4.26
N ALA A 117 26.03 8.12 -3.45
CA ALA A 117 26.63 6.85 -3.84
C ALA A 117 25.53 5.81 -4.10
N ASP A 118 25.50 5.27 -5.32
CA ASP A 118 24.98 3.92 -5.52
C ASP A 118 26.13 2.96 -5.20
N GLY A 119 25.83 1.75 -4.72
CA GLY A 119 26.85 0.81 -4.29
C GLY A 119 28.03 0.66 -5.28
N ALA A 120 29.23 0.58 -4.69
CA ALA A 120 30.57 0.43 -5.28
C ALA A 120 31.24 1.70 -5.84
N GLU A 121 32.10 2.28 -4.98
CA GLU A 121 33.29 3.10 -5.26
C GLU A 121 33.11 4.39 -6.08
N ASP A 122 33.03 5.53 -5.36
CA ASP A 122 33.73 6.82 -5.56
C ASP A 122 33.96 7.43 -6.97
N GLU A 123 33.34 6.95 -8.03
CA GLU A 123 33.50 7.53 -9.36
C GLU A 123 32.42 8.58 -9.64
N ILE A 124 32.80 9.85 -9.47
CA ILE A 124 32.16 10.96 -10.20
C ILE A 124 32.23 10.59 -11.67
N GLU A 125 31.10 10.32 -12.33
CA GLU A 125 31.10 10.10 -13.77
C GLU A 125 31.70 11.35 -14.44
N PRO A 126 32.88 11.26 -15.08
CA PRO A 126 33.55 12.44 -15.61
C PRO A 126 32.80 13.03 -16.81
N THR A 127 31.88 12.26 -17.40
CA THR A 127 31.02 12.70 -18.49
C THR A 127 29.66 11.99 -18.38
N PRO A 128 28.56 12.70 -18.10
CA PRO A 128 27.24 12.10 -18.02
C PRO A 128 26.86 11.44 -19.36
N ALA A 129 26.32 10.23 -19.32
CA ALA A 129 25.89 9.50 -20.53
C ALA A 129 24.71 10.18 -21.27
N GLY A 130 24.08 11.17 -20.63
CA GLY A 130 23.02 12.01 -21.17
C GLY A 130 22.50 12.99 -20.13
N PRO A 131 21.55 13.88 -20.48
CA PRO A 131 21.00 14.87 -19.55
C PRO A 131 20.26 14.28 -18.34
N ASP A 132 19.97 12.98 -18.34
CA ASP A 132 19.20 12.29 -17.30
C ASP A 132 19.99 11.23 -16.51
N SER A 133 21.27 11.00 -16.82
CA SER A 133 22.08 9.99 -16.11
C SER A 133 22.22 10.28 -14.60
N ASP A 134 22.21 11.56 -14.22
CA ASP A 134 22.48 12.01 -12.85
C ASP A 134 21.23 12.68 -12.23
N ALA A 135 20.03 12.31 -12.68
CA ALA A 135 18.80 12.97 -12.24
C ALA A 135 18.60 12.96 -10.72
N LYS A 136 19.05 11.89 -10.04
CA LYS A 136 19.03 11.75 -8.57
C LYS A 136 19.88 12.79 -7.83
N ASP A 137 20.86 13.39 -8.50
CA ASP A 137 21.71 14.42 -7.91
C ASP A 137 21.10 15.82 -8.01
N ARG A 138 20.05 15.99 -8.83
CA ARG A 138 19.23 17.21 -8.89
C ARG A 138 18.18 17.21 -7.77
N ARG A 139 18.64 17.32 -6.52
CA ARG A 139 17.80 17.21 -5.32
C ARG A 139 17.88 18.45 -4.42
N VAL A 140 16.90 18.56 -3.54
CA VAL A 140 16.93 19.45 -2.37
C VAL A 140 16.75 18.59 -1.13
N GLU A 141 17.57 18.83 -0.11
CA GLU A 141 17.50 18.10 1.16
C GLU A 141 17.16 19.08 2.29
N LEU A 142 16.27 18.66 3.19
CA LEU A 142 15.84 19.42 4.35
C LEU A 142 16.39 18.75 5.61
N TYR A 143 17.33 19.41 6.30
CA TYR A 143 17.89 18.94 7.55
C TYR A 143 17.27 19.68 8.73
N PHE A 144 16.73 18.92 9.69
CA PHE A 144 16.14 19.45 10.91
C PHE A 144 17.13 19.30 12.07
N PHE A 145 17.50 20.41 12.69
CA PHE A 145 18.44 20.45 13.80
C PHE A 145 17.75 20.88 15.09
N ASP A 146 18.30 20.45 16.22
CA ASP A 146 17.86 20.92 17.52
C ASP A 146 18.06 22.44 17.62
N ARG A 147 17.04 23.15 18.11
CA ARG A 147 17.05 24.61 18.19
C ARG A 147 18.14 25.17 19.09
N VAL A 148 18.47 24.47 20.18
CA VAL A 148 19.47 24.92 21.16
C VAL A 148 20.88 24.75 20.62
N LEU A 149 21.13 23.65 19.91
CA LEU A 149 22.45 23.34 19.35
C LEU A 149 22.70 24.08 18.02
N GLY A 150 21.64 24.30 17.23
CA GLY A 150 21.74 24.85 15.88
C GLY A 150 22.35 23.84 14.90
N VAL A 151 22.79 24.34 13.74
CA VAL A 151 23.38 23.50 12.68
C VAL A 151 24.80 23.07 13.09
N GLU A 152 24.98 21.77 13.34
CA GLU A 152 26.27 21.20 13.73
C GLU A 152 26.72 20.01 12.84
N PRO A 153 27.92 20.06 12.24
CA PRO A 153 28.85 21.21 12.21
C PRO A 153 28.25 22.41 11.45
N PRO A 154 28.66 23.67 11.76
CA PRO A 154 28.15 24.83 11.06
C PRO A 154 28.53 24.78 9.57
N PRO A 155 27.68 25.30 8.65
CA PRO A 155 27.99 25.32 7.22
C PRO A 155 29.31 26.06 6.94
N PRO A 156 30.15 25.58 6.01
CA PRO A 156 31.43 26.22 5.68
C PRO A 156 31.26 27.55 4.92
N GLY A 157 30.04 27.90 4.54
CA GLY A 157 29.65 29.07 3.74
C GLY A 157 28.30 28.81 3.08
N GLU A 158 27.98 29.58 2.03
CA GLU A 158 26.77 29.36 1.23
C GLU A 158 26.87 28.07 0.39
N ILE A 159 28.08 27.65 0.02
CA ILE A 159 28.33 26.49 -0.85
C ILE A 159 29.48 25.66 -0.27
N SER A 160 29.36 24.34 -0.26
CA SER A 160 30.44 23.43 0.09
C SER A 160 31.48 23.31 -1.04
N ALA A 161 32.76 23.46 -0.69
CA ALA A 161 33.87 23.18 -1.62
C ALA A 161 34.10 21.66 -1.75
N PRO A 162 34.73 21.17 -2.83
CA PRO A 162 35.09 19.76 -2.96
C PRO A 162 35.82 19.23 -1.72
N GLY A 163 35.36 18.10 -1.17
CA GLY A 163 35.92 17.48 0.04
C GLY A 163 35.51 18.12 1.38
N SER A 164 34.55 19.05 1.39
CA SER A 164 34.03 19.62 2.65
C SER A 164 33.36 18.54 3.52
N PRO A 165 33.72 18.40 4.81
CA PRO A 165 33.21 17.31 5.64
C PRO A 165 31.80 17.55 6.21
N GLN A 166 31.26 18.76 6.12
CA GLN A 166 30.04 19.16 6.85
C GLN A 166 28.80 18.45 6.34
N TYR A 167 28.55 18.46 5.03
CA TYR A 167 27.40 17.78 4.44
C TYR A 167 27.41 16.25 4.69
N PRO A 168 28.53 15.52 4.46
CA PRO A 168 28.64 14.12 4.84
C PRO A 168 28.36 13.86 6.33
N GLU A 169 28.81 14.76 7.21
CA GLU A 169 28.55 14.65 8.65
C GLU A 169 27.08 14.86 9.00
N TRP A 170 26.39 15.83 8.38
CA TRP A 170 24.94 16.01 8.56
C TRP A 170 24.16 14.77 8.14
N ARG A 171 24.52 14.18 6.99
CA ARG A 171 23.96 12.90 6.52
C ARG A 171 24.19 11.77 7.52
N ALA A 172 25.42 11.61 8.00
CA ALA A 172 25.78 10.55 8.93
C ALA A 172 25.06 10.67 10.29
N ARG A 173 24.70 11.90 10.69
CA ARG A 173 23.99 12.18 11.95
C ARG A 173 22.47 12.12 11.83
N ALA A 174 21.91 12.09 10.63
CA ALA A 174 20.48 12.00 10.44
C ALA A 174 19.95 10.68 11.04
N ARG A 175 19.01 10.79 11.99
CA ARG A 175 18.41 9.61 12.65
C ARG A 175 17.21 9.05 11.90
N HIS A 176 16.50 9.93 11.21
CA HIS A 176 15.33 9.62 10.40
C HIS A 176 15.52 10.29 9.05
N THR A 177 15.37 9.52 7.98
CA THR A 177 15.47 9.99 6.61
C THR A 177 14.16 9.68 5.91
N HIS A 178 13.59 10.66 5.23
CA HIS A 178 12.40 10.51 4.42
C HIS A 178 12.75 10.99 3.01
N ASP A 179 12.84 10.05 2.08
CA ASP A 179 13.15 10.36 0.68
C ASP A 179 11.85 10.62 -0.07
N LEU A 180 11.56 11.89 -0.34
CA LEU A 180 10.39 12.28 -1.13
C LEU A 180 10.70 12.14 -2.61
N ARG A 181 10.26 11.04 -3.22
CA ARG A 181 10.32 10.88 -4.68
C ARG A 181 9.13 11.61 -5.30
N LEU A 182 9.42 12.69 -6.01
CA LEU A 182 8.48 13.30 -6.95
C LEU A 182 8.52 12.45 -8.23
N GLY A 183 7.72 11.39 -8.29
CA GLY A 183 7.68 10.48 -9.42
C GLY A 183 7.28 11.19 -10.72
N ALA A 184 7.82 10.75 -11.85
CA ALA A 184 7.44 11.22 -13.18
C ALA A 184 6.06 10.68 -13.63
N GLY A 185 5.17 10.40 -12.68
CA GLY A 185 3.89 9.72 -12.89
C GLY A 185 4.01 8.20 -13.07
N GLY A 186 4.94 7.55 -12.36
CA GLY A 186 5.05 6.08 -12.36
C GLY A 186 3.86 5.42 -11.68
N GLN A 187 3.65 4.15 -12.00
CA GLN A 187 2.54 3.38 -11.46
C GLN A 187 3.01 1.97 -11.09
N ALA A 188 3.00 1.70 -9.80
CA ALA A 188 3.20 0.37 -9.29
C ALA A 188 1.85 -0.36 -9.14
N ALA A 189 1.87 -1.69 -9.10
CA ALA A 189 0.70 -2.45 -8.69
C ALA A 189 1.09 -3.67 -7.84
N ILE A 190 0.22 -4.06 -6.92
CA ILE A 190 0.34 -5.31 -6.17
C ILE A 190 -0.84 -6.20 -6.56
N ARG A 191 -0.54 -7.45 -6.92
CA ARG A 191 -1.54 -8.50 -7.11
C ARG A 191 -1.46 -9.50 -5.94
N PRO A 192 -2.34 -9.37 -4.94
CA PRO A 192 -2.35 -10.29 -3.81
C PRO A 192 -2.73 -11.70 -4.26
N VAL A 193 -2.11 -12.70 -3.66
CA VAL A 193 -2.46 -14.13 -3.87
C VAL A 193 -3.74 -14.52 -3.11
N SER A 194 -4.42 -13.57 -2.46
CA SER A 194 -5.57 -13.86 -1.60
C SER A 194 -6.86 -14.09 -2.34
N TRP A 195 -7.64 -15.06 -1.83
CA TRP A 195 -8.97 -15.38 -2.34
C TRP A 195 -10.09 -14.95 -1.41
N PHE A 196 -11.08 -14.29 -1.99
CA PHE A 196 -12.34 -14.04 -1.30
C PHE A 196 -13.24 -15.28 -1.38
N GLY A 197 -13.90 -15.61 -0.28
CA GLY A 197 -14.89 -16.69 -0.23
C GLY A 197 -16.03 -16.45 -1.25
N TYR A 198 -16.71 -17.53 -1.65
CA TYR A 198 -17.89 -17.41 -2.50
C TYR A 198 -18.94 -16.52 -1.83
N ARG A 199 -19.39 -15.47 -2.52
CA ARG A 199 -20.30 -14.43 -2.00
C ARG A 199 -19.80 -13.70 -0.74
N LYS A 200 -18.50 -13.72 -0.45
CA LYS A 200 -17.91 -13.03 0.70
C LYS A 200 -17.01 -11.88 0.29
N SER A 201 -16.92 -10.88 1.17
CA SER A 201 -16.07 -9.69 1.06
C SER A 201 -14.93 -9.64 2.08
N PHE A 202 -14.80 -10.65 2.95
CA PHE A 202 -13.80 -10.65 4.02
C PHE A 202 -12.36 -10.77 3.49
N PRO A 203 -11.47 -9.80 3.79
CA PRO A 203 -10.05 -9.89 3.44
C PRO A 203 -9.30 -10.85 4.39
N LYS A 204 -8.90 -12.02 3.88
CA LYS A 204 -8.24 -13.08 4.67
C LYS A 204 -6.79 -12.72 5.05
N PRO A 205 -6.19 -13.39 6.06
CA PRO A 205 -4.84 -13.07 6.54
C PRO A 205 -3.73 -13.13 5.47
N SER A 206 -3.95 -13.86 4.37
CA SER A 206 -3.03 -13.88 3.22
C SER A 206 -2.87 -12.51 2.54
N LEU A 207 -3.84 -11.59 2.67
CA LEU A 207 -3.68 -10.21 2.19
C LEU A 207 -2.71 -9.38 3.01
N PHE A 208 -2.33 -9.79 4.22
CA PHE A 208 -1.54 -8.94 5.12
C PHE A 208 -0.22 -8.52 4.48
N GLY A 209 0.41 -9.41 3.70
CA GLY A 209 1.61 -9.09 2.93
C GLY A 209 1.41 -7.93 1.96
N ALA A 210 0.32 -7.96 1.20
CA ALA A 210 -0.01 -6.92 0.23
C ALA A 210 -0.43 -5.60 0.90
N ILE A 211 -1.22 -5.68 1.98
CA ILE A 211 -1.64 -4.53 2.78
C ILE A 211 -0.42 -3.79 3.35
N ARG A 212 0.54 -4.52 3.93
CA ARG A 212 1.79 -3.90 4.41
C ARG A 212 2.60 -3.28 3.30
N ARG A 213 2.76 -3.99 2.18
CA ARG A 213 3.55 -3.46 1.06
C ARG A 213 2.93 -2.18 0.49
N ALA A 214 1.60 -2.13 0.36
CA ALA A 214 0.88 -0.94 -0.08
C ALA A 214 1.03 0.22 0.92
N ALA A 215 0.85 -0.03 2.22
CA ALA A 215 1.02 1.01 3.24
C ALA A 215 2.46 1.54 3.31
N GLN A 216 3.47 0.67 3.21
CA GLN A 216 4.88 1.05 3.12
C GLN A 216 5.14 1.93 1.91
N HIS A 217 4.60 1.57 0.74
CA HIS A 217 4.74 2.37 -0.47
C HIS A 217 4.14 3.77 -0.28
N LEU A 218 2.95 3.91 0.32
CA LEU A 218 2.31 5.20 0.60
C LEU A 218 3.03 6.05 1.66
N GLU A 219 3.83 5.40 2.53
CA GLU A 219 4.71 6.04 3.50
C GLU A 219 6.03 6.52 2.85
N GLU A 220 6.60 5.70 1.98
CA GLU A 220 7.80 5.99 1.17
C GLU A 220 7.52 7.04 0.08
N HIS A 221 6.29 7.11 -0.44
CA HIS A 221 5.85 8.02 -1.50
C HIS A 221 4.67 8.88 -1.04
N PRO A 222 4.89 10.02 -0.35
CA PRO A 222 3.79 10.76 0.29
C PRO A 222 2.75 11.38 -0.66
N LEU A 223 3.12 11.59 -1.94
CA LEU A 223 2.20 12.04 -2.98
C LEU A 223 1.44 10.90 -3.66
N ALA A 224 1.79 9.65 -3.37
CA ALA A 224 1.18 8.52 -4.02
C ALA A 224 -0.28 8.32 -3.57
N HIS A 225 -1.08 7.85 -4.50
CA HIS A 225 -2.47 7.45 -4.30
C HIS A 225 -2.61 5.93 -4.52
N LEU A 226 -3.49 5.31 -3.76
CA LEU A 226 -3.85 3.91 -3.90
C LEU A 226 -5.28 3.79 -4.39
N VAL A 227 -5.49 3.09 -5.49
CA VAL A 227 -6.81 2.62 -5.93
C VAL A 227 -6.89 1.11 -5.75
N ILE A 228 -7.91 0.66 -5.02
CA ILE A 228 -8.20 -0.76 -4.80
C ILE A 228 -9.32 -1.16 -5.74
N VAL A 229 -9.05 -2.10 -6.64
CA VAL A 229 -10.06 -2.64 -7.57
C VAL A 229 -10.47 -4.01 -7.09
N GLY A 230 -11.75 -4.18 -6.75
CA GLY A 230 -12.29 -5.48 -6.39
C GLY A 230 -12.89 -6.20 -7.60
N HIS A 231 -12.83 -7.52 -7.61
CA HIS A 231 -13.33 -8.36 -8.71
C HIS A 231 -14.18 -9.51 -8.20
N THR A 232 -15.02 -10.08 -9.06
CA THR A 232 -15.81 -11.29 -8.79
C THR A 232 -15.68 -12.33 -9.90
N ASP A 233 -16.12 -13.55 -9.60
CA ASP A 233 -16.44 -14.52 -10.66
C ASP A 233 -17.74 -14.14 -11.38
N THR A 234 -18.09 -14.91 -12.40
CA THR A 234 -19.26 -14.69 -13.25
C THR A 234 -20.55 -15.28 -12.68
N LEU A 235 -20.53 -15.85 -11.46
CA LEU A 235 -21.68 -16.54 -10.87
C LEU A 235 -22.61 -15.55 -10.16
N GLY A 236 -23.70 -15.17 -10.81
CA GLY A 236 -24.71 -14.29 -10.22
C GLY A 236 -25.20 -13.26 -11.22
N SER A 237 -25.90 -12.22 -10.75
CA SER A 237 -26.26 -11.09 -11.61
C SER A 237 -25.11 -10.09 -11.69
N ASP A 238 -25.07 -9.33 -12.79
CA ASP A 238 -24.13 -8.22 -13.02
C ASP A 238 -24.12 -7.21 -11.88
N GLY A 239 -25.30 -6.83 -11.39
CA GLY A 239 -25.46 -5.86 -10.31
C GLY A 239 -24.93 -6.39 -8.97
N ASP A 240 -25.27 -7.64 -8.62
CA ASP A 240 -24.79 -8.26 -7.38
C ASP A 240 -23.26 -8.40 -7.39
N ASN A 241 -22.70 -8.79 -8.54
CA ASN A 241 -21.27 -8.94 -8.72
C ASN A 241 -20.53 -7.60 -8.64
N HIS A 242 -21.07 -6.54 -9.25
CA HIS A 242 -20.49 -5.20 -9.13
C HIS A 242 -20.51 -4.72 -7.67
N ALA A 243 -21.64 -4.84 -6.97
CA ALA A 243 -21.76 -4.48 -5.56
C ALA A 243 -20.80 -5.29 -4.66
N LEU A 244 -20.73 -6.60 -4.84
CA LEU A 244 -19.82 -7.48 -4.10
C LEU A 244 -18.35 -7.15 -4.38
N SER A 245 -18.01 -6.82 -5.63
CA SER A 245 -16.66 -6.43 -6.01
C SER A 245 -16.24 -5.13 -5.31
N LEU A 246 -17.12 -4.13 -5.24
CA LEU A 246 -16.87 -2.90 -4.49
C LEU A 246 -16.71 -3.18 -2.99
N ALA A 247 -17.60 -3.99 -2.41
CA ALA A 247 -17.54 -4.37 -1.00
C ALA A 247 -16.21 -5.06 -0.61
N ARG A 248 -15.58 -5.81 -1.54
CA ARG A 248 -14.24 -6.40 -1.36
C ARG A 248 -13.16 -5.31 -1.30
N ALA A 249 -13.19 -4.36 -2.24
CA ALA A 249 -12.24 -3.26 -2.28
C ALA A 249 -12.36 -2.37 -1.04
N GLU A 250 -13.59 -2.05 -0.64
CA GLU A 250 -13.88 -1.27 0.57
C GLU A 250 -13.38 -1.95 1.84
N ALA A 251 -13.61 -3.26 2.00
CA ALA A 251 -13.12 -3.98 3.18
C ALA A 251 -11.58 -3.93 3.31
N VAL A 252 -10.85 -3.94 2.19
CA VAL A 252 -9.38 -3.78 2.19
C VAL A 252 -8.99 -2.33 2.51
N ARG A 253 -9.70 -1.35 1.95
CA ARG A 253 -9.52 0.08 2.26
C ARG A 253 -9.74 0.35 3.75
N GLU A 254 -10.79 -0.21 4.35
CA GLU A 254 -11.13 -0.05 5.77
C GLU A 254 -10.03 -0.64 6.68
N ILE A 255 -9.42 -1.77 6.31
CA ILE A 255 -8.26 -2.30 7.03
C ILE A 255 -7.06 -1.36 6.92
N LEU A 256 -6.78 -0.83 5.72
CA LEU A 256 -5.66 0.09 5.49
C LEU A 256 -5.81 1.40 6.28
N THR A 257 -7.00 1.98 6.28
CA THR A 257 -7.29 3.25 6.97
C THR A 257 -7.56 3.06 8.46
N GLY A 258 -7.84 1.83 8.88
CA GLY A 258 -8.10 1.47 10.26
C GLY A 258 -9.51 1.80 10.74
N ASP A 259 -10.50 1.74 9.83
CA ASP A 259 -11.90 2.01 10.10
C ASP A 259 -12.58 0.78 10.72
N VAL A 260 -12.52 0.71 12.05
CA VAL A 260 -13.15 -0.36 12.85
C VAL A 260 -14.66 -0.33 12.72
N GLU A 261 -15.27 0.85 12.68
CA GLU A 261 -16.74 1.00 12.67
C GLU A 261 -17.33 0.47 11.36
N ALA A 262 -16.72 0.79 10.22
CA ALA A 262 -17.13 0.27 8.92
C ALA A 262 -17.03 -1.26 8.84
N LEU A 263 -15.94 -1.85 9.34
CA LEU A 263 -15.78 -3.31 9.40
C LEU A 263 -16.80 -3.96 10.33
N MET A 264 -17.09 -3.34 11.48
CA MET A 264 -18.12 -3.81 12.41
C MET A 264 -19.51 -3.81 11.77
N ALA A 265 -19.84 -2.81 10.95
CA ALA A 265 -21.14 -2.74 10.26
C ALA A 265 -21.40 -3.94 9.33
N ARG A 266 -20.35 -4.62 8.85
CA ARG A 266 -20.46 -5.83 8.01
C ARG A 266 -20.95 -7.06 8.78
N PHE A 267 -20.82 -7.09 10.11
CA PHE A 267 -21.45 -8.11 10.97
C PHE A 267 -22.94 -7.82 11.23
N ASP A 268 -23.34 -6.55 11.09
CA ASP A 268 -24.69 -6.06 11.44
C ASP A 268 -25.62 -5.94 10.21
N THR A 269 -25.17 -6.29 8.99
CA THR A 269 -25.95 -6.11 7.76
C THR A 269 -27.25 -6.95 7.76
N PRO A 270 -28.39 -6.36 7.36
CA PRO A 270 -29.67 -7.08 7.30
C PRO A 270 -29.81 -7.99 6.08
N ASP A 271 -28.89 -7.93 5.11
CA ASP A 271 -28.91 -8.85 3.96
C ASP A 271 -28.52 -10.26 4.43
N PRO A 272 -29.40 -11.28 4.30
CA PRO A 272 -29.12 -12.64 4.77
C PRO A 272 -28.06 -13.40 3.96
N HIS A 273 -27.58 -12.85 2.85
CA HIS A 273 -26.51 -13.42 2.01
C HIS A 273 -25.15 -12.75 2.22
N GLU A 274 -25.08 -11.68 3.00
CA GLU A 274 -23.89 -10.84 3.15
C GLU A 274 -23.23 -10.77 4.53
N PRO A 275 -23.83 -11.19 5.68
CA PRO A 275 -23.24 -10.83 6.95
C PRO A 275 -21.97 -11.62 7.17
N TRP A 276 -20.96 -10.91 7.65
CA TRP A 276 -19.82 -11.55 8.28
C TRP A 276 -20.34 -12.29 9.51
N SER A 277 -19.92 -13.54 9.67
CA SER A 277 -20.40 -14.41 10.72
C SER A 277 -19.27 -15.28 11.25
N TRP A 278 -19.57 -16.50 11.68
CA TRP A 278 -18.60 -17.40 12.32
C TRP A 278 -17.38 -17.70 11.46
N GLU A 279 -17.52 -17.81 10.14
CA GLU A 279 -16.40 -18.06 9.25
C GLU A 279 -15.42 -16.87 9.30
N GLU A 280 -15.94 -15.65 9.14
CA GLU A 280 -15.14 -14.42 9.24
C GLU A 280 -14.55 -14.20 10.64
N LEU A 281 -15.26 -14.57 11.72
CA LEU A 281 -14.71 -14.54 13.08
C LEU A 281 -13.54 -15.51 13.24
N GLN A 282 -13.62 -16.71 12.66
CA GLN A 282 -12.50 -17.67 12.64
C GLN A 282 -11.31 -17.10 11.85
N TRP A 283 -11.56 -16.43 10.72
CA TRP A 283 -10.52 -15.74 9.95
C TRP A 283 -9.86 -14.59 10.72
N LEU A 284 -10.65 -13.78 11.46
CA LEU A 284 -10.12 -12.76 12.37
C LEU A 284 -9.19 -13.38 13.41
N LEU A 285 -9.65 -14.45 14.09
CA LEU A 285 -8.85 -15.15 15.09
C LEU A 285 -7.57 -15.81 14.51
N HIS A 286 -7.58 -16.24 13.24
CA HIS A 286 -6.38 -16.71 12.55
C HIS A 286 -5.34 -15.61 12.34
N GLY A 287 -5.79 -14.38 12.04
CA GLY A 287 -4.92 -13.22 11.84
C GLY A 287 -4.33 -12.67 13.14
N VAL A 288 -5.12 -12.73 14.23
CA VAL A 288 -4.74 -12.21 15.55
C VAL A 288 -3.75 -13.12 16.28
N ARG A 289 -2.95 -12.52 17.17
CA ARG A 289 -1.94 -13.20 17.97
C ARG A 289 -2.25 -13.13 19.47
N VAL A 290 -2.23 -14.27 20.13
CA VAL A 290 -2.29 -14.39 21.59
C VAL A 290 -0.95 -14.95 22.08
N ALA A 291 -0.27 -14.20 22.94
CA ALA A 291 1.07 -14.52 23.44
C ALA A 291 2.10 -14.84 22.32
N SER A 292 2.02 -14.22 21.14
CA SER A 292 2.88 -14.50 19.97
C SER A 292 2.61 -15.82 19.23
N ALA A 293 1.46 -16.47 19.44
CA ALA A 293 0.94 -17.55 18.59
C ALA A 293 -0.41 -17.15 17.97
N PRO A 294 -0.87 -17.77 16.88
CA PRO A 294 -2.23 -17.55 16.36
C PRO A 294 -3.30 -17.79 17.43
N ALA A 295 -4.33 -16.94 17.49
CA ALA A 295 -5.39 -17.08 18.49
C ALA A 295 -6.27 -18.31 18.22
N TYR A 296 -6.47 -18.65 16.94
CA TYR A 296 -7.24 -19.82 16.51
C TYR A 296 -6.41 -20.77 15.66
N VAL A 297 -6.62 -22.06 15.96
CA VAL A 297 -5.93 -23.20 15.39
C VAL A 297 -6.99 -24.26 15.11
N GLY A 298 -7.67 -24.10 13.97
CA GLY A 298 -8.75 -24.96 13.51
C GLY A 298 -9.11 -24.62 12.07
N GLU A 299 -10.12 -25.30 11.52
CA GLU A 299 -10.66 -24.92 10.21
C GLU A 299 -11.60 -23.73 10.34
N ALA A 300 -11.62 -22.84 9.36
CA ALA A 300 -12.63 -21.80 9.22
C ALA A 300 -13.86 -22.42 8.52
N ASP A 301 -14.70 -23.10 9.29
CA ASP A 301 -15.85 -23.89 8.82
C ASP A 301 -17.20 -23.18 8.98
N GLY A 302 -17.21 -21.96 9.54
CA GLY A 302 -18.43 -21.21 9.80
C GLY A 302 -19.27 -21.75 10.95
N VAL A 303 -18.72 -22.64 11.80
CA VAL A 303 -19.43 -23.25 12.92
C VAL A 303 -18.81 -22.82 14.25
N LEU A 304 -19.67 -22.39 15.19
CA LEU A 304 -19.26 -22.20 16.59
C LEU A 304 -19.03 -23.56 17.26
N GLY A 305 -17.83 -24.11 17.07
CA GLY A 305 -17.35 -25.32 17.72
C GLY A 305 -16.57 -25.04 19.01
N PRO A 306 -16.22 -26.09 19.79
CA PRO A 306 -15.40 -25.95 20.99
C PRO A 306 -14.05 -25.27 20.74
N ALA A 307 -13.42 -25.50 19.57
CA ALA A 307 -12.17 -24.84 19.21
C ALA A 307 -12.34 -23.32 19.05
N THR A 308 -13.40 -22.89 18.37
CA THR A 308 -13.76 -21.47 18.19
C THR A 308 -14.05 -20.82 19.55
N GLN A 309 -14.86 -21.47 20.41
CA GLN A 309 -15.16 -20.98 21.76
C GLN A 309 -13.91 -20.82 22.63
N LEU A 310 -13.01 -21.82 22.61
CA LEU A 310 -11.76 -21.75 23.36
C LEU A 310 -10.83 -20.64 22.85
N ALA A 311 -10.79 -20.41 21.54
CA ALA A 311 -10.03 -19.31 20.96
C ALA A 311 -10.59 -17.93 21.36
N LEU A 312 -11.91 -17.77 21.38
CA LEU A 312 -12.56 -16.56 21.89
C LEU A 312 -12.22 -16.32 23.36
N GLY A 313 -12.34 -17.35 24.20
CA GLY A 313 -11.98 -17.25 25.61
C GLY A 313 -10.49 -16.92 25.83
N ALA A 314 -9.59 -17.53 25.06
CA ALA A 314 -8.16 -17.25 25.12
C ALA A 314 -7.83 -15.81 24.66
N PHE A 315 -8.51 -15.32 23.62
CA PHE A 315 -8.40 -13.95 23.16
C PHE A 315 -8.89 -12.96 24.24
N GLN A 316 -10.09 -13.17 24.79
CA GLN A 316 -10.64 -12.36 25.87
C GLN A 316 -9.72 -12.31 27.09
N MET A 317 -9.16 -13.45 27.50
CA MET A 317 -8.18 -13.51 28.59
C MET A 317 -6.89 -12.73 28.31
N SER A 318 -6.53 -12.55 27.04
CA SER A 318 -5.33 -11.81 26.64
C SER A 318 -5.55 -10.30 26.60
N GLU A 319 -6.80 -9.86 26.55
CA GLU A 319 -7.20 -8.46 26.54
C GLU A 319 -7.53 -7.99 27.95
N ARG A 320 -7.12 -6.78 28.32
CA ARG A 320 -7.29 -6.27 29.69
C ARG A 320 -8.73 -5.87 30.02
N ASP A 321 -9.49 -5.48 28.99
CA ASP A 321 -10.77 -4.78 29.13
C ASP A 321 -11.96 -5.62 28.64
N LEU A 322 -11.76 -6.91 28.37
CA LEU A 322 -12.82 -7.83 27.95
C LEU A 322 -13.25 -8.75 29.09
N GLU A 323 -14.56 -9.00 29.16
CA GLU A 323 -15.11 -10.09 29.97
C GLU A 323 -14.86 -11.44 29.28
N ILE A 324 -14.56 -12.48 30.07
CA ILE A 324 -14.32 -13.82 29.54
C ILE A 324 -15.67 -14.54 29.42
N THR A 325 -16.33 -14.37 28.27
CA THR A 325 -17.66 -14.93 27.98
C THR A 325 -17.60 -16.21 27.13
N TYR A 326 -16.48 -16.49 26.45
CA TYR A 326 -16.34 -17.52 25.42
C TYR A 326 -17.31 -17.34 24.22
N ASP A 327 -17.85 -16.13 24.06
CA ASP A 327 -18.82 -15.76 23.03
C ASP A 327 -18.33 -14.55 22.21
N SER A 328 -18.93 -14.32 21.04
CA SER A 328 -18.60 -13.19 20.16
C SER A 328 -19.51 -12.00 20.45
N ASP A 329 -19.56 -11.56 21.71
CA ASP A 329 -20.26 -10.32 22.06
C ASP A 329 -19.64 -9.11 21.33
N ARG A 330 -20.40 -8.02 21.22
CA ARG A 330 -19.99 -6.84 20.44
C ARG A 330 -18.61 -6.32 20.83
N ALA A 331 -18.31 -6.27 22.12
CA ALA A 331 -17.02 -5.80 22.63
C ALA A 331 -15.87 -6.71 22.20
N THR A 332 -16.10 -8.03 22.22
CA THR A 332 -15.14 -9.03 21.74
C THR A 332 -14.87 -8.89 20.25
N VAL A 333 -15.92 -8.72 19.42
CA VAL A 333 -15.77 -8.58 17.96
C VAL A 333 -15.06 -7.27 17.61
N GLU A 334 -15.43 -6.16 18.25
CA GLU A 334 -14.79 -4.86 18.04
C GLU A 334 -13.29 -4.91 18.34
N ARG A 335 -12.91 -5.47 19.49
CA ARG A 335 -11.50 -5.65 19.86
C ARG A 335 -10.78 -6.66 18.96
N LEU A 336 -11.46 -7.69 18.46
CA LEU A 336 -10.88 -8.60 17.45
C LEU A 336 -10.56 -7.87 16.15
N VAL A 337 -11.47 -7.02 15.66
CA VAL A 337 -11.28 -6.21 14.45
C VAL A 337 -10.11 -5.25 14.64
N GLU A 338 -10.02 -4.55 15.77
CA GLU A 338 -8.86 -3.69 16.11
C GLU A 338 -7.54 -4.48 16.02
N ARG A 339 -7.46 -5.63 16.69
CA ARG A 339 -6.27 -6.49 16.69
C ARG A 339 -5.95 -7.06 15.31
N TYR A 340 -6.96 -7.30 14.49
CA TYR A 340 -6.78 -7.78 13.13
C TYR A 340 -6.18 -6.71 12.23
N ILE A 341 -6.64 -5.46 12.34
CA ILE A 341 -6.08 -4.30 11.65
C ILE A 341 -4.62 -4.08 12.07
N GLU A 342 -4.35 -4.09 13.38
CA GLU A 342 -2.98 -4.01 13.91
C GLU A 342 -2.10 -5.14 13.37
N ALA A 343 -2.62 -6.37 13.35
CA ALA A 343 -1.91 -7.50 12.79
C ALA A 343 -1.68 -7.33 11.29
N ALA A 344 -2.64 -6.79 10.52
CA ALA A 344 -2.52 -6.57 9.08
C ALA A 344 -1.44 -5.54 8.76
N LEU A 345 -1.44 -4.40 9.44
CA LEU A 345 -0.52 -3.29 9.20
C LEU A 345 0.88 -3.54 9.81
N GLY A 346 0.97 -4.20 10.96
CA GLY A 346 2.25 -4.30 11.68
C GLY A 346 2.74 -2.92 12.13
N ASP A 347 4.00 -2.59 11.83
CA ASP A 347 4.65 -1.35 12.28
C ASP A 347 4.53 -0.18 11.28
N VAL A 348 3.77 -0.35 10.18
CA VAL A 348 3.65 0.65 9.11
C VAL A 348 2.66 1.76 9.49
N THR A 349 2.89 2.98 8.99
CA THR A 349 1.98 4.10 9.24
C THR A 349 0.68 3.95 8.44
N ARG A 350 -0.48 4.21 9.07
CA ARG A 350 -1.78 4.20 8.37
C ARG A 350 -1.85 5.31 7.32
N PRO A 351 -2.22 4.99 6.06
CA PRO A 351 -2.46 6.02 5.06
C PRO A 351 -3.69 6.87 5.39
N SER A 352 -3.70 8.11 4.88
CA SER A 352 -4.89 8.98 4.93
C SER A 352 -5.98 8.43 4.03
N GLU A 353 -7.24 8.49 4.47
CA GLU A 353 -8.41 8.08 3.69
C GLU A 353 -8.51 8.81 2.34
N THR A 354 -8.03 10.06 2.28
CA THR A 354 -8.04 10.87 1.04
C THR A 354 -7.08 10.35 -0.03
N ARG A 355 -6.18 9.43 0.32
CA ARG A 355 -5.21 8.81 -0.61
C ARG A 355 -5.57 7.38 -0.97
N VAL A 356 -6.67 6.84 -0.45
CA VAL A 356 -7.08 5.44 -0.67
C VAL A 356 -8.52 5.40 -1.18
N GLU A 357 -8.67 5.01 -2.45
CA GLU A 357 -9.94 4.90 -3.15
C GLU A 357 -10.27 3.43 -3.44
N ALA A 358 -11.56 3.10 -3.52
CA ALA A 358 -12.03 1.74 -3.79
C ALA A 358 -13.05 1.77 -4.94
N VAL A 359 -12.89 0.84 -5.89
CA VAL A 359 -13.80 0.71 -7.04
C VAL A 359 -14.17 -0.76 -7.30
N GLY A 360 -15.36 -0.98 -7.87
CA GLY A 360 -15.86 -2.31 -8.21
C GLY A 360 -15.63 -2.67 -9.67
N GLY A 361 -14.74 -3.62 -9.94
CA GLY A 361 -14.45 -4.17 -11.28
C GLY A 361 -15.52 -5.12 -11.82
N GLY A 362 -16.38 -5.64 -10.94
CA GLY A 362 -17.30 -6.73 -11.26
C GLY A 362 -16.57 -7.97 -11.80
N HIS A 363 -17.25 -8.74 -12.65
CA HIS A 363 -16.64 -9.85 -13.38
C HIS A 363 -16.18 -9.46 -14.80
N TRP A 364 -16.41 -8.21 -15.21
CA TRP A 364 -16.10 -7.73 -16.57
C TRP A 364 -14.64 -7.28 -16.70
N SER A 365 -14.01 -6.89 -15.59
CA SER A 365 -12.58 -6.56 -15.53
C SER A 365 -11.79 -7.86 -15.34
N LEU A 366 -11.61 -8.58 -16.45
CA LEU A 366 -10.91 -9.86 -16.47
C LEU A 366 -9.47 -9.69 -15.96
N PRO A 367 -8.91 -10.68 -15.23
CA PRO A 367 -7.49 -10.66 -14.91
C PRO A 367 -6.67 -10.47 -16.19
N ARG A 368 -5.52 -9.83 -16.11
CA ARG A 368 -4.55 -9.74 -17.23
C ARG A 368 -3.17 -9.39 -16.67
N PRO A 369 -2.08 -9.63 -17.42
CA PRO A 369 -0.76 -9.17 -17.02
C PRO A 369 -0.71 -7.65 -16.81
N PHE A 370 0.14 -7.23 -15.88
CA PHE A 370 0.51 -5.82 -15.73
C PHE A 370 1.56 -5.44 -16.77
N GLY A 371 1.51 -4.18 -17.21
CA GLY A 371 2.31 -3.64 -18.30
C GLY A 371 1.67 -3.85 -19.68
N PRO A 372 2.32 -3.34 -20.75
CA PRO A 372 1.82 -3.44 -22.11
C PRO A 372 1.68 -4.90 -22.55
N LEU A 373 0.53 -5.25 -23.12
CA LEU A 373 0.32 -6.61 -23.62
C LEU A 373 1.27 -6.93 -24.79
N PRO A 374 1.81 -8.16 -24.83
CA PRO A 374 2.45 -8.69 -26.02
C PRO A 374 1.51 -8.66 -27.23
N ALA A 375 2.08 -8.51 -28.43
CA ALA A 375 1.29 -8.44 -29.67
C ALA A 375 0.55 -9.76 -29.99
N ASP A 376 0.97 -10.86 -29.38
CA ASP A 376 0.43 -12.21 -29.49
C ASP A 376 -0.40 -12.64 -28.27
N TYR A 377 -0.72 -11.73 -27.35
CA TYR A 377 -1.57 -12.03 -26.19
C TYR A 377 -2.96 -12.48 -26.62
N ASP A 378 -3.37 -13.67 -26.16
CA ASP A 378 -4.71 -14.22 -26.35
C ASP A 378 -5.42 -14.34 -24.99
N PRO A 379 -6.42 -13.49 -24.70
CA PRO A 379 -7.15 -13.55 -23.45
C PRO A 379 -7.95 -14.85 -23.26
N GLU A 380 -8.19 -15.69 -24.27
CA GLU A 380 -8.82 -17.00 -24.03
C GLU A 380 -7.81 -18.07 -23.59
N GLU A 381 -6.56 -17.99 -24.05
CA GLU A 381 -5.50 -18.97 -23.75
C GLU A 381 -4.62 -18.55 -22.57
N ASP A 382 -4.27 -17.26 -22.47
CA ASP A 382 -3.30 -16.72 -21.50
C ASP A 382 -3.93 -16.36 -20.14
N LEU A 383 -5.26 -16.36 -20.02
CA LEU A 383 -5.93 -16.19 -18.73
C LEU A 383 -5.89 -17.45 -17.86
N VAL A 384 -5.61 -18.61 -18.45
CA VAL A 384 -5.74 -19.91 -17.77
C VAL A 384 -4.63 -20.13 -16.73
N GLU A 385 -3.43 -19.61 -16.97
CA GLU A 385 -2.33 -19.58 -15.99
C GLU A 385 -1.63 -18.22 -16.02
N PRO A 386 -1.53 -17.48 -14.90
CA PRO A 386 -1.48 -17.95 -13.51
C PRO A 386 -2.83 -17.92 -12.74
N PHE A 387 -3.94 -17.56 -13.38
CA PHE A 387 -5.16 -17.18 -12.67
C PHE A 387 -6.08 -18.35 -12.29
N GLY A 388 -6.10 -19.46 -13.05
CA GLY A 388 -7.02 -20.59 -12.81
C GLY A 388 -8.50 -20.18 -12.71
N SER A 389 -9.39 -21.08 -12.28
CA SER A 389 -10.81 -20.73 -12.00
C SER A 389 -10.98 -19.81 -10.80
N ASP A 390 -9.93 -19.65 -9.99
CA ASP A 390 -10.00 -19.07 -8.64
C ASP A 390 -9.49 -17.62 -8.60
N GLY A 391 -8.74 -17.16 -9.60
CA GLY A 391 -8.19 -15.80 -9.73
C GLY A 391 -9.22 -14.70 -10.02
N TYR A 392 -10.50 -15.05 -10.15
CA TYR A 392 -11.57 -14.07 -10.37
C TYR A 392 -12.03 -13.38 -9.08
N ARG A 393 -11.90 -14.04 -7.92
CA ARG A 393 -12.32 -13.50 -6.61
C ARG A 393 -11.15 -12.81 -5.92
N ARG A 394 -10.73 -11.66 -6.47
CA ARG A 394 -9.51 -10.95 -6.05
C ARG A 394 -9.78 -9.48 -5.77
N VAL A 395 -8.75 -8.83 -5.24
CA VAL A 395 -8.55 -7.38 -5.36
C VAL A 395 -7.20 -7.15 -6.04
N GLU A 396 -7.05 -6.00 -6.69
CA GLU A 396 -5.76 -5.50 -7.18
C GLU A 396 -5.53 -4.10 -6.61
N LEU A 397 -4.28 -3.79 -6.26
CA LEU A 397 -3.89 -2.55 -5.61
C LEU A 397 -3.03 -1.75 -6.60
N PHE A 398 -3.54 -0.66 -7.14
CA PHE A 398 -2.81 0.22 -8.04
C PHE A 398 -2.26 1.42 -7.25
N LEU A 399 -0.95 1.60 -7.27
CA LEU A 399 -0.21 2.63 -6.56
C LEU A 399 0.31 3.64 -7.59
N PHE A 400 -0.30 4.82 -7.61
CA PHE A 400 0.06 5.89 -8.52
C PHE A 400 0.98 6.85 -7.79
N ASP A 401 2.11 7.26 -8.38
CA ASP A 401 3.03 8.23 -7.76
C ASP A 401 2.37 9.60 -7.46
N VAL A 402 1.27 9.89 -8.17
CA VAL A 402 0.42 11.09 -8.06
C VAL A 402 -1.05 10.68 -8.16
N ALA A 403 -1.98 11.63 -8.29
CA ALA A 403 -3.40 11.31 -8.47
C ALA A 403 -3.63 10.35 -9.67
N PRO A 404 -4.57 9.38 -9.56
CA PRO A 404 -4.81 8.39 -10.60
C PRO A 404 -5.18 9.04 -11.95
N SER A 405 -4.64 8.49 -13.04
CA SER A 405 -4.95 8.92 -14.40
C SER A 405 -5.19 7.69 -15.30
N PRO A 406 -6.44 7.41 -15.72
CA PRO A 406 -7.67 8.16 -15.42
C PRO A 406 -8.02 8.19 -13.92
N PRO A 407 -8.79 9.20 -13.46
CA PRO A 407 -9.31 9.24 -12.09
C PRO A 407 -10.20 8.03 -11.78
N ALA A 408 -10.24 7.60 -10.51
CA ALA A 408 -11.06 6.45 -10.11
C ALA A 408 -12.57 6.66 -10.33
N GLU A 409 -13.04 7.90 -10.33
CA GLU A 409 -14.44 8.24 -10.65
C GLU A 409 -14.84 7.92 -12.09
N GLU A 410 -13.88 7.83 -13.01
CA GLU A 410 -14.13 7.41 -14.39
C GLU A 410 -14.25 5.88 -14.52
N PHE A 411 -13.95 5.13 -13.47
CA PHE A 411 -14.07 3.67 -13.49
C PHE A 411 -15.54 3.26 -13.70
N PRO A 412 -15.84 2.38 -14.67
CA PRO A 412 -17.21 2.11 -15.08
C PRO A 412 -18.04 1.43 -13.99
N THR A 413 -19.28 1.87 -13.89
CA THR A 413 -20.29 1.34 -12.95
C THR A 413 -21.29 0.38 -13.62
N ALA A 414 -21.08 0.03 -14.89
CA ALA A 414 -21.98 -0.79 -15.70
C ALA A 414 -21.23 -1.77 -16.61
N PRO A 415 -21.86 -2.89 -17.02
CA PRO A 415 -21.23 -3.91 -17.86
C PRO A 415 -20.73 -3.39 -19.20
N GLY A 416 -19.54 -3.83 -19.63
CA GLY A 416 -18.99 -3.45 -20.94
C GLY A 416 -17.46 -3.49 -21.12
N GLY A 417 -16.70 -3.93 -20.11
CA GLY A 417 -15.24 -3.77 -20.09
C GLY A 417 -14.84 -2.37 -19.60
N SER A 418 -13.66 -2.27 -18.99
CA SER A 418 -13.16 -1.02 -18.40
C SER A 418 -11.90 -0.59 -19.13
N ASP A 419 -12.03 0.37 -20.05
CA ASP A 419 -10.89 1.02 -20.68
C ASP A 419 -10.01 1.74 -19.65
N VAL A 420 -10.56 2.12 -18.49
CA VAL A 420 -9.82 2.64 -17.34
C VAL A 420 -8.95 1.55 -16.71
N TYR A 421 -9.52 0.38 -16.41
CA TYR A 421 -8.79 -0.75 -15.85
C TYR A 421 -7.68 -1.21 -16.78
N ASP A 422 -7.97 -1.32 -18.09
CA ASP A 422 -6.98 -1.70 -19.10
C ASP A 422 -5.84 -0.69 -19.17
N ARG A 423 -6.16 0.62 -19.16
CA ARG A 423 -5.15 1.69 -19.15
C ARG A 423 -4.30 1.66 -17.89
N TRP A 424 -4.89 1.42 -16.72
CA TRP A 424 -4.12 1.24 -15.50
C TRP A 424 -3.22 0.02 -15.59
N CYS A 425 -3.73 -1.14 -16.05
CA CYS A 425 -2.88 -2.32 -16.23
C CYS A 425 -1.70 -2.05 -17.18
N ASP A 426 -1.95 -1.41 -18.33
CA ASP A 426 -0.92 -1.06 -19.31
C ASP A 426 0.15 -0.11 -18.75
N ALA A 427 -0.25 0.78 -17.84
CA ALA A 427 0.62 1.80 -17.25
C ALA A 427 1.49 1.30 -16.09
N VAL A 428 1.25 0.08 -15.58
CA VAL A 428 2.08 -0.49 -14.52
C VAL A 428 3.51 -0.69 -15.01
N ASP A 429 4.47 -0.05 -14.33
CA ASP A 429 5.90 -0.17 -14.62
C ASP A 429 6.68 -0.97 -13.54
N ASP A 430 6.06 -1.18 -12.37
CA ASP A 430 6.60 -1.99 -11.27
C ASP A 430 5.51 -2.88 -10.64
N GLU A 431 5.61 -4.20 -10.83
CA GLU A 431 4.77 -5.16 -10.10
C GLU A 431 5.43 -5.49 -8.76
N LEU A 432 4.85 -4.96 -7.69
CA LEU A 432 5.36 -5.10 -6.33
C LEU A 432 4.94 -6.43 -5.72
N GLU A 433 5.93 -7.20 -5.29
CA GLU A 433 5.71 -8.43 -4.54
C GLU A 433 5.10 -8.14 -3.15
N PRO A 434 4.04 -8.88 -2.74
CA PRO A 434 3.53 -8.81 -1.39
C PRO A 434 4.60 -9.14 -0.34
N ALA A 435 4.54 -8.49 0.82
CA ALA A 435 5.45 -8.85 1.92
C ALA A 435 5.19 -10.29 2.41
N ASP A 436 6.25 -10.99 2.81
CA ASP A 436 6.18 -12.34 3.34
C ASP A 436 5.23 -12.44 4.54
N TRP A 437 4.21 -13.31 4.44
CA TRP A 437 3.36 -13.66 5.58
C TRP A 437 3.62 -15.10 6.03
N PRO A 438 4.11 -15.31 7.26
CA PRO A 438 4.52 -16.63 7.71
C PRO A 438 3.32 -17.54 7.93
N CYS A 439 3.46 -18.78 7.46
CA CYS A 439 2.63 -19.91 7.84
C CYS A 439 3.14 -20.52 9.16
N TRP A 440 2.21 -21.07 9.93
CA TRP A 440 2.45 -21.77 11.16
C TRP A 440 2.26 -23.26 10.93
N VAL A 441 3.04 -24.08 11.61
CA VAL A 441 2.87 -25.53 11.61
C VAL A 441 2.70 -25.99 13.03
N GLN A 442 1.61 -26.67 13.32
CA GLN A 442 1.41 -27.32 14.61
C GLN A 442 1.37 -28.83 14.43
N VAL A 443 2.13 -29.54 15.25
CA VAL A 443 2.02 -31.00 15.34
C VAL A 443 1.07 -31.33 16.48
N VAL A 444 0.10 -32.20 16.25
CA VAL A 444 -0.89 -32.61 17.25
C VAL A 444 -0.88 -34.13 17.37
N ALA A 445 -0.85 -34.65 18.59
CA ALA A 445 -1.05 -36.05 18.90
C ALA A 445 -2.41 -36.25 19.58
N SER A 446 -2.84 -37.51 19.76
CA SER A 446 -4.18 -37.85 20.24
C SER A 446 -4.58 -37.19 21.57
N ASP A 447 -3.63 -36.94 22.46
CA ASP A 447 -3.87 -36.39 23.81
C ASP A 447 -2.91 -35.27 24.22
N TYR A 448 -2.00 -34.83 23.34
CA TYR A 448 -1.06 -33.74 23.62
C TYR A 448 -0.53 -33.06 22.35
N VAL A 449 0.12 -31.90 22.50
CA VAL A 449 0.87 -31.19 21.45
C VAL A 449 2.37 -31.43 21.66
N PRO A 450 3.06 -32.18 20.77
CA PRO A 450 4.51 -32.36 20.82
C PRO A 450 5.28 -31.03 20.75
N ARG A 451 6.33 -30.92 21.56
CA ARG A 451 7.16 -29.70 21.67
C ARG A 451 8.57 -29.98 21.17
N SER A 452 9.22 -28.97 20.59
CA SER A 452 10.59 -29.06 20.09
C SER A 452 10.81 -30.22 19.12
N VAL A 453 9.81 -30.49 18.27
CA VAL A 453 9.87 -31.47 17.18
C VAL A 453 10.22 -30.78 15.87
N SER A 454 10.97 -31.45 15.01
CA SER A 454 11.29 -30.94 13.68
C SER A 454 10.39 -31.57 12.63
N VAL A 455 9.72 -30.72 11.86
CA VAL A 455 8.80 -31.07 10.77
C VAL A 455 9.48 -30.76 9.44
N GLY A 456 9.78 -31.78 8.64
CA GLY A 456 10.18 -31.63 7.24
C GLY A 456 8.94 -31.53 6.36
N LEU A 457 8.92 -30.56 5.43
CA LEU A 457 7.86 -30.37 4.45
C LEU A 457 8.46 -30.54 3.05
N GLU A 458 7.96 -31.51 2.30
CA GLU A 458 8.33 -31.75 0.90
C GLU A 458 7.12 -31.49 0.02
N ARG A 459 7.26 -30.53 -0.89
CA ARG A 459 6.22 -30.17 -1.85
C ARG A 459 6.13 -31.23 -2.93
N LEU A 460 4.91 -31.71 -3.20
CA LEU A 460 4.63 -32.84 -4.10
C LEU A 460 4.14 -32.39 -5.49
N ASP A 461 3.60 -31.18 -5.58
CA ASP A 461 3.02 -30.59 -6.79
C ASP A 461 4.00 -29.65 -7.54
N ALA A 462 5.28 -29.63 -7.13
CA ALA A 462 6.32 -28.85 -7.77
C ALA A 462 7.62 -29.66 -7.87
N ALA A 463 8.40 -29.43 -8.94
CA ALA A 463 9.66 -30.15 -9.19
C ALA A 463 10.76 -29.90 -8.15
N SER A 464 10.60 -28.85 -7.32
CA SER A 464 11.54 -28.48 -6.26
C SER A 464 10.82 -27.69 -5.17
N GLY A 465 11.13 -27.99 -3.90
CA GLY A 465 10.54 -27.32 -2.74
C GLY A 465 10.54 -28.23 -1.51
N SER A 466 11.66 -28.28 -0.79
CA SER A 466 11.74 -28.99 0.49
C SER A 466 12.27 -28.03 1.55
N GLY A 467 11.59 -27.98 2.69
CA GLY A 467 11.92 -27.12 3.82
C GLY A 467 11.74 -27.86 5.14
N GLY A 468 12.23 -27.26 6.23
CA GLY A 468 12.08 -27.81 7.56
C GLY A 468 11.75 -26.71 8.57
N LEU A 469 10.84 -26.99 9.49
CA LEU A 469 10.45 -26.09 10.57
C LEU A 469 10.61 -26.83 11.90
N SER A 470 11.04 -26.12 12.94
CA SER A 470 11.09 -26.68 14.30
C SER A 470 10.04 -26.02 15.17
N THR A 471 9.33 -26.80 15.96
CA THR A 471 8.31 -26.28 16.86
C THR A 471 8.92 -25.63 18.10
N ASP A 472 8.33 -24.53 18.55
CA ASP A 472 8.72 -23.82 19.76
C ASP A 472 8.31 -24.61 21.04
N ALA A 473 8.55 -24.02 22.21
CA ALA A 473 8.18 -24.61 23.50
C ALA A 473 6.66 -24.80 23.70
N ARG A 474 5.84 -24.25 22.80
CA ARG A 474 4.38 -24.37 22.78
C ARG A 474 3.88 -25.29 21.66
N GLY A 475 4.79 -25.84 20.84
CA GLY A 475 4.47 -26.78 19.77
C GLY A 475 4.19 -26.14 18.42
N TYR A 476 4.55 -24.87 18.21
CA TYR A 476 4.35 -24.17 16.94
C TYR A 476 5.66 -23.94 16.20
N GLY A 477 5.74 -24.38 14.94
CA GLY A 477 6.75 -23.96 13.98
C GLY A 477 6.26 -22.75 13.19
N ARG A 478 7.16 -21.85 12.79
CA ARG A 478 6.84 -20.65 12.00
C ARG A 478 7.80 -20.56 10.81
N GLY A 479 7.26 -20.36 9.61
CA GLY A 479 8.06 -20.11 8.42
C GLY A 479 7.21 -19.90 7.17
N LEU A 480 7.86 -19.67 6.04
CA LEU A 480 7.17 -19.47 4.76
C LEU A 480 6.87 -20.83 4.15
N VAL A 481 5.58 -21.10 3.97
CA VAL A 481 5.11 -22.32 3.32
C VAL A 481 4.16 -21.88 2.20
N PRO A 482 4.57 -21.98 0.92
CA PRO A 482 3.71 -21.67 -0.21
C PRO A 482 2.45 -22.55 -0.23
N ARG A 483 1.43 -22.14 -1.00
CA ARG A 483 0.31 -23.04 -1.33
C ARG A 483 0.85 -24.31 -2.00
N GLY A 484 0.24 -25.44 -1.68
CA GLY A 484 0.49 -26.69 -2.40
C GLY A 484 0.25 -27.94 -1.58
N TYR A 485 0.54 -29.08 -2.20
CA TYR A 485 0.48 -30.39 -1.56
C TYR A 485 1.83 -30.73 -0.94
N TYR A 486 1.83 -31.07 0.35
CA TYR A 486 3.05 -31.38 1.10
C TYR A 486 3.01 -32.77 1.70
N ARG A 487 4.15 -33.45 1.65
CA ARG A 487 4.49 -34.56 2.53
C ARG A 487 5.23 -34.00 3.75
N ALA A 488 4.58 -34.05 4.90
CA ALA A 488 5.13 -33.69 6.19
C ALA A 488 5.77 -34.91 6.88
N SER A 489 7.00 -34.77 7.37
CA SER A 489 7.72 -35.79 8.14
C SER A 489 8.09 -35.22 9.51
N VAL A 490 7.77 -35.94 10.59
CA VAL A 490 8.04 -35.46 11.97
C VAL A 490 9.18 -36.28 12.56
N SER A 491 10.30 -35.63 12.88
CA SER A 491 11.45 -36.27 13.52
C SER A 491 11.42 -36.02 15.04
N GLY A 492 11.63 -37.10 15.82
CA GLY A 492 11.64 -37.06 17.29
C GLY A 492 10.36 -37.55 18.00
N GLY A 493 9.32 -37.97 17.27
CA GLY A 493 8.09 -38.59 17.82
C GLY A 493 7.96 -40.08 17.48
N GLN A 494 7.12 -40.83 18.22
CA GLN A 494 6.67 -42.16 17.81
C GLN A 494 5.44 -42.02 16.91
N GLY A 495 5.58 -42.28 15.60
CA GLY A 495 4.51 -42.13 14.60
C GLY A 495 4.97 -42.48 13.18
N PRO A 496 4.07 -42.59 12.19
CA PRO A 496 4.39 -42.93 10.81
C PRO A 496 5.36 -41.91 10.16
N GLU A 497 6.17 -42.37 9.21
CA GLU A 497 7.25 -41.59 8.58
C GLU A 497 6.78 -40.39 7.73
N ALA A 498 5.50 -40.35 7.31
CA ALA A 498 4.97 -39.31 6.40
C ALA A 498 3.46 -39.06 6.57
N HIS A 499 3.09 -37.78 6.61
CA HIS A 499 1.71 -37.26 6.61
C HIS A 499 1.50 -36.38 5.38
N TYR A 500 0.32 -36.41 4.78
CA TYR A 500 0.01 -35.58 3.61
C TYR A 500 -0.88 -34.42 4.01
N VAL A 501 -0.48 -33.20 3.68
CA VAL A 501 -1.24 -31.99 4.00
C VAL A 501 -1.37 -31.13 2.76
N HIS A 502 -2.59 -30.67 2.50
CA HIS A 502 -2.85 -29.66 1.49
C HIS A 502 -2.86 -28.29 2.16
N HIS A 503 -1.89 -27.45 1.84
CA HIS A 503 -1.84 -26.08 2.35
C HIS A 503 -2.56 -25.16 1.37
N GLN A 504 -3.76 -24.73 1.74
CA GLN A 504 -4.56 -23.71 1.06
C GLN A 504 -4.90 -22.60 2.05
N PRO A 505 -4.07 -21.55 2.14
CA PRO A 505 -4.21 -20.54 3.19
C PRO A 505 -5.56 -19.81 3.13
N ASP A 506 -6.21 -19.79 1.97
CA ASP A 506 -7.47 -19.07 1.79
C ASP A 506 -8.71 -19.94 1.69
N GLU A 507 -8.63 -21.28 1.77
CA GLU A 507 -9.84 -22.12 1.65
C GLU A 507 -10.30 -22.72 2.97
N ARG A 508 -9.37 -23.18 3.83
CA ARG A 508 -9.75 -24.02 4.97
C ARG A 508 -9.08 -23.67 6.29
N CYS A 509 -7.80 -23.34 6.27
CA CYS A 509 -6.96 -23.41 7.47
C CYS A 509 -6.10 -22.18 7.73
N GLY A 510 -6.14 -21.16 6.86
CA GLY A 510 -5.35 -19.95 7.08
C GLY A 510 -3.86 -20.17 6.93
N SER A 511 -3.12 -19.28 7.60
CA SER A 511 -1.67 -19.40 7.76
C SER A 511 -1.27 -20.52 8.73
N LEU A 512 -1.96 -21.67 8.74
CA LEU A 512 -1.69 -22.80 9.64
C LEU A 512 -1.80 -24.16 8.94
N ILE A 513 -0.81 -25.03 9.18
CA ILE A 513 -0.77 -26.44 8.80
C ILE A 513 -0.81 -27.27 10.08
N VAL A 514 -1.81 -28.14 10.21
CA VAL A 514 -1.91 -29.09 11.32
C VAL A 514 -1.44 -30.47 10.88
N VAL A 515 -0.43 -31.02 11.55
CA VAL A 515 0.07 -32.38 11.31
C VAL A 515 -0.40 -33.28 12.45
N SER A 516 -1.42 -34.10 12.18
CA SER A 516 -1.95 -35.06 13.17
C SER A 516 -1.14 -36.37 13.17
N LEU A 517 -0.54 -36.72 14.30
CA LEU A 517 0.17 -38.00 14.50
C LEU A 517 -0.78 -39.18 14.73
N ALA A 518 -2.06 -38.92 14.97
CA ALA A 518 -3.05 -39.94 15.30
C ALA A 518 -3.55 -40.74 14.08
N ASP A 519 -3.47 -40.16 12.87
CA ASP A 519 -4.04 -40.73 11.65
C ASP A 519 -2.97 -40.88 10.57
N ALA A 520 -2.45 -42.10 10.42
CA ALA A 520 -1.46 -42.47 9.40
C ALA A 520 -2.06 -42.71 8.00
N ALA A 521 -3.32 -42.38 7.76
CA ALA A 521 -4.06 -42.84 6.56
C ALA A 521 -4.71 -41.68 5.79
N GLY A 522 -3.91 -40.68 5.39
CA GLY A 522 -4.31 -39.77 4.31
C GLY A 522 -4.17 -40.49 2.97
N ILE A 523 -5.24 -40.57 2.18
CA ILE A 523 -5.19 -41.08 0.80
C ILE A 523 -4.33 -40.10 -0.01
N ALA A 524 -3.24 -40.59 -0.61
CA ALA A 524 -2.49 -39.81 -1.59
C ALA A 524 -3.45 -39.35 -2.71
N PRO A 525 -3.45 -38.06 -3.12
CA PRO A 525 -4.30 -37.64 -4.23
C PRO A 525 -3.96 -38.53 -5.43
N ALA A 526 -4.99 -39.15 -6.01
CA ALA A 526 -4.83 -39.90 -7.24
C ALA A 526 -4.25 -38.93 -8.26
N GLY A 527 -3.08 -39.26 -8.82
CA GLY A 527 -2.45 -38.42 -9.83
C GLY A 527 -3.42 -38.19 -10.97
N GLU A 528 -3.91 -36.97 -11.10
CA GLU A 528 -4.50 -36.50 -12.34
C GLU A 528 -3.35 -36.33 -13.33
N SER A 529 -3.09 -37.40 -14.07
CA SER A 529 -2.38 -37.33 -15.32
C SER A 529 -3.32 -36.75 -16.37
N ALA A 530 -2.99 -35.54 -16.84
CA ALA A 530 -3.14 -34.99 -18.19
C ALA A 530 -3.53 -33.50 -18.12
#